data_AF-A0AAD8MVT8-F1
#
_entry.id   AF-A0AAD8MVT8-F1
#
_cell.length_a   1.000
_cell.length_b   1.000
_cell.length_c   1.000
_cell.angle_alpha   90.00
_cell.angle_beta   90.00
_cell.angle_gamma   90.00
#
_symmetry.space_group_name_H-M   'P 1'
#
loop_
_entity.id
_entity.type
_entity.pdbx_description
1 polymer ?
#
loop_
_entity_poly.entity_id
_entity_poly.type
_entity_poly.pdbx_seq_one_letter_code
_entity_poly.pdbx_strand_id
1 'polypeptide(L)'
;MWEFLWKRSPTILILLPLVLISVIACKFSFSSPLTSKNKPSVSRLFDSGKYHSDQPLNLQQGVDDFLHPSNSTYISPSPEPMSEINRNSPSPEPTSDIYLDDQNGSSDFNPETRIIRKYSRLEKIEARLVKVRQAIKEAVRYQNLTSTHEDPDYVPHGPVYRNANAFHRSYLEMEKLFKIYVYKEGDRPLFHNGVCKSIYSTEGRLIHEIEKGTLYKTEDPEEALVYLLPFSVVMMVQYLYVPGAREIHAIENTVADYINVISQNHRFWNRSQGSDHFMVSCHDWGPRTTFHVPNLFNNSIRVLCNANTSEGFNPSKDVSLPEINLLTGEITGLVGGPSPSKRPILAFFAGRLHGHIRYLLLEQWKEKDNDVQVYDSLPKGVSYQAMLRRSRFCLCPSGFEVASPRVVEAIYSECIPVLISDGYIPPLSDVLDWKTFSVRVDVKDIANIKKILMSISQRQYLRMHRRVKQVQRHFVMNPSPKRFDFFHMMIHSIWLRRLNVQIED
;
A
#
# COMPACT_ATOMS: atom_id res chain seq x y z
N MET A 1 -10.40 58.68 -36.90
CA MET A 1 -10.63 59.14 -38.28
C MET A 1 -11.36 58.00 -38.98
N TRP A 2 -12.69 58.19 -39.13
CA TRP A 2 -13.70 57.37 -39.85
C TRP A 2 -14.16 56.08 -39.13
N GLU A 3 -15.36 55.96 -38.52
CA GLU A 3 -16.77 56.08 -39.01
C GLU A 3 -17.21 54.90 -39.90
N PHE A 4 -18.41 54.27 -39.85
CA PHE A 4 -19.66 54.43 -39.07
C PHE A 4 -20.60 53.21 -39.31
N LEU A 5 -21.37 52.84 -38.27
CA LEU A 5 -22.79 52.44 -38.17
C LEU A 5 -23.56 51.60 -39.22
N TRP A 6 -24.33 50.62 -38.69
CA TRP A 6 -25.82 50.56 -38.76
C TRP A 6 -26.38 49.62 -37.65
N LYS A 7 -26.92 50.07 -36.50
CA LYS A 7 -28.32 50.41 -36.14
C LYS A 7 -29.42 49.36 -36.43
N ARG A 8 -29.92 48.66 -35.39
CA ARG A 8 -31.27 48.85 -34.77
C ARG A 8 -31.65 47.72 -33.78
N SER A 9 -31.86 48.12 -32.52
CA SER A 9 -32.74 47.52 -31.48
C SER A 9 -34.23 47.78 -31.81
N PRO A 10 -35.29 47.35 -31.06
CA PRO A 10 -35.38 47.13 -29.59
C PRO A 10 -36.21 45.85 -29.20
N THR A 11 -36.46 45.44 -27.95
CA THR A 11 -37.35 46.00 -26.87
C THR A 11 -37.44 44.88 -25.80
N ILE A 12 -37.17 45.01 -24.49
CA ILE A 12 -38.05 45.36 -23.33
C ILE A 12 -37.27 44.87 -22.07
N LEU A 13 -36.76 45.77 -21.21
CA LEU A 13 -37.32 46.29 -19.93
C LEU A 13 -37.09 45.37 -18.68
N ILE A 14 -36.14 45.72 -17.80
CA ILE A 14 -36.27 46.34 -16.43
C ILE A 14 -36.23 45.27 -15.30
N LEU A 15 -35.15 45.11 -14.50
CA LEU A 15 -34.60 45.89 -13.37
C LEU A 15 -35.57 46.17 -12.20
N LEU A 16 -35.29 45.61 -11.00
CA LEU A 16 -35.10 46.36 -9.74
C LEU A 16 -34.78 45.42 -8.52
N PRO A 17 -34.19 45.94 -7.42
CA PRO A 17 -33.47 45.22 -6.36
C PRO A 17 -34.00 45.41 -4.90
N LEU A 18 -33.35 44.72 -3.94
CA LEU A 18 -32.92 45.11 -2.56
C LEU A 18 -33.94 45.52 -1.43
N VAL A 19 -33.69 44.93 -0.23
CA VAL A 19 -33.67 45.50 1.16
C VAL A 19 -34.77 45.15 2.20
N LEU A 20 -34.30 44.47 3.29
CA LEU A 20 -34.59 44.44 4.76
C LEU A 20 -36.01 44.63 5.36
N ILE A 21 -36.29 43.89 6.48
CA ILE A 21 -36.55 44.40 7.88
C ILE A 21 -37.03 43.31 8.90
N SER A 22 -36.37 43.26 10.08
CA SER A 22 -36.80 42.95 11.50
C SER A 22 -37.38 41.57 11.92
N VAL A 23 -36.90 40.81 12.94
CA VAL A 23 -36.58 40.98 14.40
C VAL A 23 -37.78 40.80 15.36
N ILE A 24 -37.67 39.83 16.31
CA ILE A 24 -38.13 39.75 17.74
C ILE A 24 -37.97 38.27 18.21
N ALA A 25 -36.98 37.87 19.05
CA ALA A 25 -36.93 37.78 20.54
C ALA A 25 -38.12 37.01 21.18
N CYS A 26 -38.05 36.09 22.17
CA CYS A 26 -37.10 35.81 23.25
C CYS A 26 -37.52 34.50 24.00
N LYS A 27 -36.52 33.74 24.50
CA LYS A 27 -36.43 32.99 25.80
C LYS A 27 -37.49 31.94 26.23
N PHE A 28 -37.02 30.74 26.62
CA PHE A 28 -37.12 30.22 28.00
C PHE A 28 -36.07 29.11 28.28
N SER A 29 -35.53 29.16 29.51
CA SER A 29 -34.44 28.36 30.11
C SER A 29 -34.78 26.88 30.37
N PHE A 30 -33.77 26.02 30.60
CA PHE A 30 -33.68 25.18 31.81
C PHE A 30 -32.27 24.56 31.98
N SER A 31 -31.95 24.32 33.24
CA SER A 31 -30.66 24.07 33.90
C SER A 31 -30.24 22.60 33.97
N SER A 32 -28.93 22.35 34.08
CA SER A 32 -28.33 21.09 34.59
C SER A 32 -28.26 21.08 36.13
N PRO A 33 -28.09 19.91 36.77
CA PRO A 33 -26.80 19.66 37.45
C PRO A 33 -26.30 18.19 37.48
N LEU A 34 -25.04 18.08 37.92
CA LEU A 34 -24.12 16.94 38.11
C LEU A 34 -24.59 15.81 39.08
N THR A 35 -24.02 14.59 38.96
CA THR A 35 -22.94 14.02 39.84
C THR A 35 -22.81 12.46 39.81
N SER A 36 -21.58 11.99 39.51
CA SER A 36 -20.72 10.97 40.18
C SER A 36 -21.30 9.79 41.03
N LYS A 37 -20.82 8.55 40.78
CA LYS A 37 -20.01 7.70 41.72
C LYS A 37 -19.57 6.32 41.17
N ASN A 38 -18.55 5.75 41.81
CA ASN A 38 -17.60 4.67 41.43
C ASN A 38 -17.94 3.21 41.86
N LYS A 39 -17.43 2.23 41.05
CA LYS A 39 -16.75 0.90 41.35
C LYS A 39 -17.51 -0.22 42.12
N PRO A 40 -17.12 -1.54 42.05
CA PRO A 40 -15.77 -2.12 41.79
C PRO A 40 -15.66 -3.36 40.86
N SER A 41 -14.42 -3.85 40.74
CA SER A 41 -13.85 -4.98 39.98
C SER A 41 -14.20 -6.37 40.52
N VAL A 42 -14.26 -7.38 39.63
CA VAL A 42 -13.79 -8.76 39.90
C VAL A 42 -13.18 -9.37 38.64
N SER A 43 -11.99 -9.93 38.82
CA SER A 43 -11.14 -10.63 37.87
C SER A 43 -11.37 -12.15 37.84
N ARG A 44 -10.94 -12.77 36.72
CA ARG A 44 -10.55 -14.19 36.49
C ARG A 44 -11.65 -15.18 36.08
N LEU A 45 -11.63 -15.55 34.80
CA LEU A 45 -11.54 -16.93 34.28
C LEU A 45 -11.70 -16.93 32.75
N PHE A 46 -10.61 -16.67 32.03
CA PHE A 46 -10.40 -17.20 30.68
C PHE A 46 -8.91 -17.47 30.52
N ASP A 47 -8.55 -18.69 30.87
CA ASP A 47 -7.36 -19.36 30.36
C ASP A 47 -7.77 -19.96 29.01
N SER A 48 -7.36 -19.34 27.91
CA SER A 48 -7.45 -19.96 26.58
C SER A 48 -6.39 -19.37 25.66
N GLY A 49 -5.19 -19.95 25.75
CA GLY A 49 -4.25 -20.08 24.66
C GLY A 49 -3.60 -18.79 24.18
N LYS A 50 -2.38 -18.53 24.68
CA LYS A 50 -1.41 -17.67 24.01
C LYS A 50 -1.15 -18.19 22.59
N TYR A 51 -1.87 -17.67 21.60
CA TYR A 51 -1.36 -17.58 20.24
C TYR A 51 -0.62 -16.24 20.15
N HIS A 52 0.67 -16.27 20.43
CA HIS A 52 1.55 -15.17 20.07
C HIS A 52 1.52 -15.03 18.54
N SER A 53 0.98 -13.91 18.06
CA SER A 53 1.09 -13.44 16.68
C SER A 53 2.51 -12.91 16.45
N ASP A 54 3.50 -13.80 16.49
CA ASP A 54 4.88 -13.45 16.15
C ASP A 54 5.25 -14.07 14.81
N GLN A 55 4.55 -13.65 13.75
CA GLN A 55 5.09 -13.56 12.39
C GLN A 55 4.07 -12.88 11.45
N PRO A 56 4.47 -11.86 10.67
CA PRO A 56 3.61 -11.30 9.63
C PRO A 56 3.21 -12.40 8.64
N LEU A 57 2.06 -12.25 7.97
CA LEU A 57 1.60 -13.18 6.93
C LEU A 57 2.55 -13.10 5.74
N ASN A 58 3.69 -13.81 5.86
CA ASN A 58 4.78 -13.74 4.92
C ASN A 58 4.53 -14.77 3.82
N LEU A 59 4.10 -14.31 2.65
CA LEU A 59 3.96 -15.11 1.43
C LEU A 59 5.31 -15.68 0.92
N GLN A 60 6.40 -15.48 1.65
CA GLN A 60 7.77 -15.90 1.32
C GLN A 60 8.21 -17.23 1.96
N GLN A 61 7.53 -17.78 2.97
CA GLN A 61 8.00 -19.00 3.66
C GLN A 61 7.80 -20.27 2.80
N GLY A 62 8.85 -20.58 2.05
CA GLY A 62 9.03 -21.81 1.26
C GLY A 62 10.38 -21.90 0.52
N VAL A 63 11.36 -21.04 0.82
CA VAL A 63 12.69 -21.05 0.18
C VAL A 63 13.75 -20.50 1.15
N ASP A 64 14.17 -21.27 2.16
CA ASP A 64 15.35 -20.93 3.00
C ASP A 64 16.21 -22.17 3.36
N ASP A 65 16.36 -23.14 2.45
CA ASP A 65 17.23 -24.31 2.67
C ASP A 65 18.51 -24.34 1.81
N PHE A 66 18.82 -23.31 1.01
CA PHE A 66 19.97 -23.39 0.08
C PHE A 66 20.75 -22.10 -0.13
N LEU A 67 21.05 -21.33 0.90
CA LEU A 67 22.12 -20.33 0.83
C LEU A 67 22.73 -20.12 2.22
N HIS A 68 23.73 -20.93 2.60
CA HIS A 68 24.95 -20.52 3.30
C HIS A 68 25.80 -21.76 3.67
N PRO A 69 26.99 -21.97 3.07
CA PRO A 69 28.07 -22.65 3.76
C PRO A 69 28.75 -21.67 4.72
N SER A 70 28.97 -22.16 5.93
CA SER A 70 29.69 -21.58 7.07
C SER A 70 31.10 -21.09 6.76
N ASN A 71 31.52 -19.98 7.41
CA ASN A 71 32.64 -20.01 8.37
C ASN A 71 32.77 -18.71 9.20
N SER A 72 32.88 -18.94 10.53
CA SER A 72 33.52 -18.22 11.66
C SER A 72 34.16 -16.84 11.42
N THR A 73 34.15 -15.88 12.36
CA THR A 73 34.55 -15.99 13.79
C THR A 73 34.21 -14.65 14.50
N TYR A 74 33.86 -14.67 15.80
CA TYR A 74 34.39 -13.83 16.91
C TYR A 74 33.39 -13.67 18.10
N ILE A 75 33.68 -14.45 19.14
CA ILE A 75 33.70 -14.18 20.61
C ILE A 75 32.52 -13.45 21.29
N SER A 76 31.81 -14.19 22.15
CA SER A 76 30.99 -13.71 23.28
C SER A 76 31.76 -13.81 24.61
N PRO A 77 31.32 -13.12 25.67
CA PRO A 77 31.49 -13.57 27.05
C PRO A 77 30.18 -14.15 27.65
N SER A 78 30.37 -15.18 28.46
CA SER A 78 29.42 -16.06 29.16
C SER A 78 28.69 -15.43 30.37
N PRO A 79 27.65 -16.10 30.89
CA PRO A 79 27.72 -16.61 32.27
C PRO A 79 27.21 -18.06 32.48
N GLU A 80 27.59 -18.61 33.63
CA GLU A 80 27.58 -20.00 34.13
C GLU A 80 26.22 -20.69 34.42
N PRO A 81 26.21 -22.02 34.70
CA PRO A 81 25.07 -22.91 34.48
C PRO A 81 24.23 -23.23 35.73
N MET A 82 22.96 -23.61 35.50
CA MET A 82 22.08 -24.25 36.49
C MET A 82 21.83 -25.72 36.13
N SER A 83 21.78 -26.52 37.19
CA SER A 83 21.78 -27.98 37.27
C SER A 83 20.52 -28.70 36.76
N GLU A 84 20.77 -29.94 36.31
CA GLU A 84 19.83 -31.00 35.95
C GLU A 84 18.82 -31.35 37.04
N ILE A 85 17.63 -31.85 36.65
CA ILE A 85 17.02 -33.05 37.22
C ILE A 85 16.13 -33.76 36.18
N ASN A 86 16.26 -35.08 36.25
CA ASN A 86 15.81 -36.22 35.47
C ASN A 86 14.38 -36.30 34.90
N ARG A 87 14.33 -37.04 33.79
CA ARG A 87 13.17 -37.61 33.09
C ARG A 87 12.67 -38.88 33.78
N ASN A 88 11.38 -39.17 33.64
CA ASN A 88 10.85 -40.50 33.24
C ASN A 88 9.32 -40.46 33.18
N SER A 89 8.76 -40.85 32.03
CA SER A 89 7.70 -41.90 31.89
C SER A 89 6.93 -41.78 30.57
N PRO A 90 6.35 -42.89 30.06
CA PRO A 90 6.13 -43.12 28.63
C PRO A 90 4.69 -42.93 28.15
N SER A 91 4.59 -42.92 26.81
CA SER A 91 3.42 -42.85 25.94
C SER A 91 2.36 -43.94 26.13
N PRO A 92 1.10 -43.68 25.74
CA PRO A 92 0.18 -44.74 25.32
C PRO A 92 -0.34 -44.58 23.88
N GLU A 93 -0.54 -45.74 23.25
CA GLU A 93 -1.23 -46.01 21.98
C GLU A 93 -2.77 -46.08 22.14
N PRO A 94 -3.55 -46.16 21.03
CA PRO A 94 -4.96 -45.77 20.97
C PRO A 94 -5.96 -46.92 21.06
N THR A 95 -7.15 -46.66 21.60
CA THR A 95 -8.38 -47.47 21.55
C THR A 95 -9.56 -46.54 21.89
N SER A 96 -10.82 -46.70 21.52
CA SER A 96 -11.58 -47.43 20.50
C SER A 96 -13.02 -46.91 20.67
N ASP A 97 -13.80 -46.81 19.59
CA ASP A 97 -15.19 -46.36 19.59
C ASP A 97 -16.08 -47.19 20.55
N ILE A 98 -16.97 -46.53 21.29
CA ILE A 98 -18.05 -47.17 22.05
C ILE A 98 -19.41 -46.60 21.61
N TYR A 99 -20.27 -47.55 21.27
CA TYR A 99 -21.67 -47.42 20.90
C TYR A 99 -22.55 -46.93 22.04
N LEU A 100 -23.65 -46.26 21.63
CA LEU A 100 -24.78 -45.83 22.43
C LEU A 100 -25.43 -47.01 23.19
N ASP A 101 -25.68 -46.82 24.48
CA ASP A 101 -26.71 -47.56 25.20
C ASP A 101 -27.57 -46.58 26.01
N ASP A 102 -28.86 -46.83 25.96
CA ASP A 102 -29.96 -45.93 26.31
C ASP A 102 -30.62 -46.50 27.56
N GLN A 103 -30.42 -45.88 28.73
CA GLN A 103 -31.24 -46.17 29.92
C GLN A 103 -31.60 -44.92 30.72
N ASN A 104 -32.92 -44.76 30.84
CA ASN A 104 -33.66 -43.86 31.70
C ASN A 104 -33.13 -43.80 33.14
N GLY A 105 -32.75 -42.60 33.57
CA GLY A 105 -32.60 -42.23 34.97
C GLY A 105 -33.06 -40.79 35.15
N SER A 106 -34.21 -40.61 35.78
CA SER A 106 -34.76 -39.30 36.15
C SER A 106 -33.84 -38.58 37.15
N SER A 107 -33.29 -37.44 36.76
CA SER A 107 -32.71 -36.47 37.70
C SER A 107 -32.86 -35.05 37.14
N ASP A 108 -33.63 -34.25 37.87
CA ASP A 108 -33.71 -32.78 37.85
C ASP A 108 -33.15 -32.05 36.63
N PHE A 109 -34.05 -31.68 35.71
CA PHE A 109 -33.81 -30.60 34.76
C PHE A 109 -33.73 -29.28 35.53
N ASN A 110 -32.52 -28.90 35.94
CA ASN A 110 -32.21 -27.52 36.22
C ASN A 110 -32.04 -26.81 34.87
N PRO A 111 -32.87 -25.83 34.48
CA PRO A 111 -32.68 -25.14 33.23
C PRO A 111 -31.43 -24.27 33.39
N GLU A 112 -30.27 -24.79 32.99
CA GLU A 112 -29.10 -23.96 32.76
C GLU A 112 -29.54 -22.85 31.81
N THR A 113 -29.62 -21.64 32.36
CA THR A 113 -29.77 -20.41 31.62
C THR A 113 -28.63 -20.37 30.63
N ARG A 114 -28.91 -20.82 29.40
CA ARG A 114 -27.99 -20.74 28.26
C ARG A 114 -27.72 -19.26 28.04
N ILE A 115 -26.66 -18.73 28.65
CA ILE A 115 -26.26 -17.34 28.46
C ILE A 115 -25.87 -17.21 26.99
N ILE A 116 -26.78 -16.67 26.18
CA ILE A 116 -26.51 -16.37 24.78
C ILE A 116 -25.54 -15.18 24.78
N ARG A 117 -24.22 -15.47 24.74
CA ARG A 117 -23.19 -14.44 24.59
C ARG A 117 -23.43 -13.72 23.26
N LYS A 118 -23.85 -12.46 23.33
CA LYS A 118 -24.08 -11.62 22.16
C LYS A 118 -22.75 -11.02 21.70
N TYR A 119 -22.15 -11.62 20.68
CA TYR A 119 -20.89 -11.14 20.12
C TYR A 119 -21.02 -9.73 19.51
N SER A 120 -20.02 -8.88 19.77
CA SER A 120 -19.87 -7.56 19.16
C SER A 120 -19.71 -7.65 17.65
N ARG A 121 -19.94 -6.56 16.91
CA ARG A 121 -19.70 -6.54 15.46
C ARG A 121 -18.22 -6.78 15.15
N LEU A 122 -17.33 -6.23 15.96
CA LEU A 122 -15.88 -6.41 15.83
C LEU A 122 -15.49 -7.88 16.04
N GLU A 123 -15.98 -8.53 17.11
CA GLU A 123 -15.70 -9.95 17.37
C GLU A 123 -16.11 -10.82 16.16
N LYS A 124 -17.23 -10.50 15.50
CA LYS A 124 -17.68 -11.20 14.28
C LYS A 124 -16.77 -10.92 13.08
N ILE A 125 -16.28 -9.69 12.91
CA ILE A 125 -15.33 -9.33 11.86
C ILE A 125 -14.01 -10.08 12.07
N GLU A 126 -13.44 -10.03 13.27
CA GLU A 126 -12.18 -10.71 13.57
C GLU A 126 -12.28 -12.23 13.40
N ALA A 127 -13.39 -12.85 13.83
CA ALA A 127 -13.63 -14.26 13.59
C ALA A 127 -13.69 -14.63 12.09
N ARG A 128 -14.20 -13.74 11.24
CA ARG A 128 -14.14 -13.91 9.77
C ARG A 128 -12.72 -13.77 9.25
N LEU A 129 -11.96 -12.78 9.73
CA LEU A 129 -10.57 -12.57 9.32
C LEU A 129 -9.67 -13.74 9.71
N VAL A 130 -9.89 -14.39 10.85
CA VAL A 130 -9.20 -15.64 11.23
C VAL A 130 -9.41 -16.74 10.18
N LYS A 131 -10.66 -16.94 9.73
CA LYS A 131 -10.97 -17.93 8.68
C LYS A 131 -10.30 -17.58 7.34
N VAL A 132 -10.26 -16.30 7.00
CA VAL A 132 -9.56 -15.81 5.80
C VAL A 132 -8.06 -16.11 5.89
N ARG A 133 -7.40 -15.77 7.00
CA ARG A 133 -5.98 -16.07 7.23
C ARG A 133 -5.70 -17.55 7.09
N GLN A 134 -6.56 -18.40 7.67
CA GLN A 134 -6.45 -19.85 7.54
C GLN A 134 -6.55 -20.30 6.09
N ALA A 135 -7.55 -19.82 5.34
CA ALA A 135 -7.73 -20.20 3.95
C ALA A 135 -6.57 -19.75 3.04
N ILE A 136 -5.99 -18.56 3.29
CA ILE A 136 -4.79 -18.10 2.60
C ILE A 136 -3.60 -19.01 2.96
N LYS A 137 -3.41 -19.35 4.23
CA LYS A 137 -2.34 -20.25 4.69
C LYS A 137 -2.46 -21.65 4.08
N GLU A 138 -3.67 -22.15 3.91
CA GLU A 138 -3.93 -23.41 3.20
C GLU A 138 -3.55 -23.30 1.72
N ALA A 139 -3.91 -22.21 1.04
CA ALA A 139 -3.53 -21.96 -0.35
C ALA A 139 -2.00 -21.87 -0.54
N VAL A 140 -1.25 -21.37 0.45
CA VAL A 140 0.23 -21.33 0.42
C VAL A 140 0.83 -22.73 0.35
N ARG A 141 0.25 -23.74 1.01
CA ARG A 141 0.77 -25.12 1.04
C ARG A 141 0.78 -25.78 -0.34
N TYR A 142 -0.08 -25.34 -1.25
CA TYR A 142 -0.11 -25.82 -2.62
C TYR A 142 0.92 -25.05 -3.45
N GLN A 143 2.12 -25.63 -3.64
CA GLN A 143 3.23 -25.04 -4.42
C GLN A 143 2.99 -24.96 -5.94
N ASN A 144 1.75 -25.14 -6.41
CA ASN A 144 1.45 -25.03 -7.83
C ASN A 144 1.66 -23.59 -8.31
N LEU A 145 2.37 -23.44 -9.43
CA LEU A 145 2.58 -22.16 -10.13
C LEU A 145 1.30 -21.63 -10.79
N THR A 146 0.13 -22.19 -10.49
CA THR A 146 -1.17 -21.81 -11.04
C THR A 146 -2.19 -21.98 -9.93
N SER A 147 -3.05 -20.98 -9.73
CA SER A 147 -4.12 -21.10 -8.75
C SER A 147 -5.11 -22.18 -9.17
N THR A 148 -5.61 -22.92 -8.19
CA THR A 148 -6.62 -23.98 -8.36
C THR A 148 -8.05 -23.45 -8.35
N HIS A 149 -8.23 -22.15 -8.18
CA HIS A 149 -9.55 -21.52 -8.18
C HIS A 149 -9.96 -21.19 -9.62
N GLU A 150 -11.17 -21.61 -10.00
CA GLU A 150 -11.79 -21.16 -11.24
C GLU A 150 -12.17 -19.68 -11.11
N ASP A 151 -11.58 -18.84 -11.95
CA ASP A 151 -11.93 -17.43 -12.09
C ASP A 151 -12.05 -17.11 -13.59
N PRO A 152 -13.26 -16.70 -14.06
CA PRO A 152 -13.50 -16.48 -15.49
C PRO A 152 -12.78 -15.26 -16.06
N ASP A 153 -12.31 -14.33 -15.23
CA ASP A 153 -11.65 -13.11 -15.66
C ASP A 153 -10.12 -13.26 -15.64
N TYR A 154 -9.55 -13.59 -14.48
CA TYR A 154 -8.11 -13.76 -14.36
C TYR A 154 -7.68 -14.73 -13.26
N VAL A 155 -6.87 -15.72 -13.67
CA VAL A 155 -6.19 -16.63 -12.77
C VAL A 155 -4.70 -16.27 -12.73
N PRO A 156 -4.18 -15.74 -11.60
CA PRO A 156 -2.75 -15.54 -11.40
C PRO A 156 -1.98 -16.84 -11.59
N HIS A 157 -0.91 -16.77 -12.38
CA HIS A 157 -0.06 -17.92 -12.68
C HIS A 157 1.37 -17.51 -12.99
N GLY A 158 2.26 -18.49 -12.89
CA GLY A 158 3.66 -18.35 -13.20
C GLY A 158 4.48 -17.73 -12.07
N PRO A 159 5.82 -17.71 -12.26
CA PRO A 159 6.78 -17.33 -11.23
C PRO A 159 6.88 -15.81 -11.02
N VAL A 160 6.05 -15.00 -11.67
CA VAL A 160 6.01 -13.56 -11.40
C VAL A 160 5.38 -13.25 -10.07
N TYR A 161 4.58 -14.18 -9.53
CA TYR A 161 4.02 -14.10 -8.20
C TYR A 161 4.87 -14.90 -7.23
N ARG A 162 5.02 -14.40 -6.00
CA ARG A 162 5.66 -15.16 -4.91
C ARG A 162 4.90 -16.45 -4.62
N ASN A 163 3.59 -16.36 -4.56
CA ASN A 163 2.68 -17.50 -4.52
C ASN A 163 1.38 -17.14 -5.23
N ALA A 164 1.21 -17.64 -6.45
CA ALA A 164 0.06 -17.30 -7.30
C ALA A 164 -1.27 -17.78 -6.69
N ASN A 165 -1.27 -18.95 -6.03
CA ASN A 165 -2.48 -19.51 -5.45
C ASN A 165 -2.94 -18.73 -4.20
N ALA A 166 -2.00 -18.46 -3.29
CA ALA A 166 -2.28 -17.68 -2.10
C ALA A 166 -2.68 -16.23 -2.42
N PHE A 167 -2.04 -15.61 -3.42
CA PHE A 167 -2.45 -14.30 -3.92
C PHE A 167 -3.89 -14.34 -4.44
N HIS A 168 -4.22 -15.28 -5.32
CA HIS A 168 -5.56 -15.40 -5.87
C HIS A 168 -6.61 -15.63 -4.78
N ARG A 169 -6.33 -16.56 -3.84
CA ARG A 169 -7.21 -16.81 -2.69
C ARG A 169 -7.43 -15.55 -1.87
N SER A 170 -6.37 -14.81 -1.54
CA SER A 170 -6.47 -13.58 -0.77
C SER A 170 -7.25 -12.50 -1.52
N TYR A 171 -7.10 -12.39 -2.83
CA TYR A 171 -7.79 -11.41 -3.66
C TYR A 171 -9.31 -11.69 -3.68
N LEU A 172 -9.70 -12.95 -3.85
CA LEU A 172 -11.11 -13.36 -3.82
C LEU A 172 -11.77 -13.13 -2.45
N GLU A 173 -11.04 -13.30 -1.34
CA GLU A 173 -11.56 -12.98 -0.01
C GLU A 173 -11.68 -11.47 0.24
N MET A 174 -10.74 -10.68 -0.28
CA MET A 174 -10.83 -9.21 -0.25
C MET A 174 -12.09 -8.73 -0.99
N GLU A 175 -12.37 -9.24 -2.18
CA GLU A 175 -13.56 -8.85 -2.96
C GLU A 175 -14.88 -9.09 -2.23
N LYS A 176 -14.93 -10.13 -1.37
CA LYS A 176 -16.13 -10.48 -0.60
C LYS A 176 -16.32 -9.62 0.65
N LEU A 177 -15.22 -9.29 1.33
CA LEU A 177 -15.26 -8.82 2.71
C LEU A 177 -14.75 -7.40 2.92
N PHE A 178 -13.91 -6.87 2.02
CA PHE A 178 -13.21 -5.64 2.31
C PHE A 178 -14.13 -4.43 2.24
N LYS A 179 -14.06 -3.61 3.30
CA LYS A 179 -14.85 -2.39 3.48
C LYS A 179 -13.98 -1.26 4.00
N ILE A 180 -14.08 -0.10 3.34
CA ILE A 180 -13.33 1.11 3.65
C ILE A 180 -14.33 2.19 4.06
N TYR A 181 -14.16 2.74 5.25
CA TYR A 181 -14.83 3.97 5.64
C TYR A 181 -13.94 5.17 5.34
N VAL A 182 -14.51 6.25 4.82
CA VAL A 182 -13.78 7.50 4.58
C VAL A 182 -14.27 8.53 5.59
N TYR A 183 -13.37 9.06 6.42
CA TYR A 183 -13.69 10.17 7.31
C TYR A 183 -14.15 11.39 6.54
N LYS A 184 -15.09 12.17 7.08
CA LYS A 184 -15.72 13.31 6.38
C LYS A 184 -15.10 14.65 6.75
N GLU A 185 -14.27 14.64 7.78
CA GLU A 185 -13.60 15.81 8.33
C GLU A 185 -12.51 16.33 7.41
N GLY A 186 -12.32 17.65 7.43
CA GLY A 186 -11.29 18.35 6.69
C GLY A 186 -11.83 19.00 5.41
N ASP A 187 -11.34 20.19 5.10
CA ASP A 187 -11.80 20.96 3.94
C ASP A 187 -10.84 20.87 2.75
N ARG A 188 -11.41 20.97 1.56
CA ARG A 188 -10.64 21.16 0.32
C ARG A 188 -9.89 22.49 0.37
N PRO A 189 -8.69 22.60 -0.21
CA PRO A 189 -8.03 21.61 -1.08
C PRO A 189 -7.12 20.61 -0.35
N LEU A 190 -6.93 20.73 0.96
CA LEU A 190 -5.98 19.91 1.73
C LEU A 190 -6.49 18.48 1.97
N PHE A 191 -7.80 18.35 2.14
CA PHE A 191 -8.50 17.09 2.34
C PHE A 191 -9.43 16.81 1.15
N HIS A 192 -9.82 15.55 0.98
CA HIS A 192 -10.82 15.13 -0.02
C HIS A 192 -10.49 15.52 -1.45
N ASN A 193 -9.18 15.58 -1.74
CA ASN A 193 -8.62 16.05 -2.99
C ASN A 193 -7.19 15.53 -3.16
N GLY A 194 -6.72 15.54 -4.39
CA GLY A 194 -5.33 15.20 -4.70
C GLY A 194 -5.03 15.42 -6.18
N VAL A 195 -3.77 15.66 -6.50
CA VAL A 195 -3.33 15.89 -7.88
C VAL A 195 -3.43 14.58 -8.67
N CYS A 196 -4.25 14.56 -9.73
CA CYS A 196 -4.44 13.37 -10.59
C CYS A 196 -3.58 13.39 -11.86
N LYS A 197 -2.49 14.19 -11.86
CA LYS A 197 -1.57 14.39 -12.99
C LYS A 197 -0.13 14.47 -12.50
N SER A 198 0.82 14.47 -13.44
CA SER A 198 2.25 14.45 -13.16
C SER A 198 2.64 13.25 -12.30
N ILE A 199 3.78 13.34 -11.62
CA ILE A 199 4.37 12.29 -10.79
C ILE A 199 3.55 11.93 -9.55
N TYR A 200 2.73 12.87 -9.07
CA TYR A 200 1.84 12.69 -7.92
C TYR A 200 0.48 12.08 -8.27
N SER A 201 0.26 11.71 -9.54
CA SER A 201 -1.05 11.34 -10.04
C SER A 201 -1.69 10.18 -9.27
N THR A 202 -0.90 9.23 -8.77
CA THR A 202 -1.39 8.04 -8.09
C THR A 202 -1.98 8.32 -6.72
N GLU A 203 -1.48 9.33 -6.00
CA GLU A 203 -2.09 9.80 -4.74
C GLU A 203 -3.52 10.31 -5.00
N GLY A 204 -3.66 11.26 -5.93
CA GLY A 204 -4.96 11.85 -6.25
C GLY A 204 -5.94 10.83 -6.84
N ARG A 205 -5.46 9.95 -7.73
CA ARG A 205 -6.30 8.91 -8.33
C ARG A 205 -6.80 7.92 -7.28
N LEU A 206 -5.95 7.45 -6.37
CA LEU A 206 -6.38 6.50 -5.35
C LEU A 206 -7.40 7.12 -4.38
N ILE A 207 -7.17 8.35 -3.91
CA ILE A 207 -8.14 9.08 -3.08
C ILE A 207 -9.47 9.27 -3.84
N HIS A 208 -9.41 9.72 -5.10
CA HIS A 208 -10.59 9.94 -5.92
C HIS A 208 -11.43 8.68 -6.11
N GLU A 209 -10.82 7.56 -6.49
CA GLU A 209 -11.52 6.30 -6.74
C GLU A 209 -12.15 5.73 -5.46
N ILE A 210 -11.48 5.85 -4.30
CA ILE A 210 -12.04 5.40 -3.01
C ILE A 210 -13.23 6.28 -2.59
N GLU A 211 -13.14 7.60 -2.77
CA GLU A 211 -14.18 8.53 -2.30
C GLU A 211 -15.43 8.57 -3.19
N LYS A 212 -15.20 8.61 -4.51
CA LYS A 212 -16.26 8.80 -5.51
C LYS A 212 -16.77 7.49 -6.09
N GLY A 213 -15.95 6.44 -6.05
CA GLY A 213 -16.37 5.10 -6.43
C GLY A 213 -17.29 4.44 -5.41
N THR A 214 -17.84 3.30 -5.79
CA THR A 214 -18.66 2.43 -4.92
C THR A 214 -17.93 1.16 -4.49
N LEU A 215 -16.78 0.86 -5.11
CA LEU A 215 -15.99 -0.33 -4.80
C LEU A 215 -15.39 -0.21 -3.40
N TYR A 216 -15.61 -1.23 -2.58
CA TYR A 216 -15.13 -1.35 -1.19
C TYR A 216 -15.60 -0.27 -0.21
N LYS A 217 -16.17 0.85 -0.65
CA LYS A 217 -16.65 1.92 0.24
C LYS A 217 -17.84 1.46 1.09
N THR A 218 -17.88 1.88 2.35
CA THR A 218 -19.04 1.78 3.24
C THR A 218 -19.38 3.13 3.87
N GLU A 219 -20.67 3.38 4.10
CA GLU A 219 -21.15 4.54 4.87
C GLU A 219 -21.35 4.18 6.37
N ASP A 220 -21.39 2.88 6.73
CA ASP A 220 -21.44 2.42 8.12
C ASP A 220 -20.00 2.13 8.62
N PRO A 221 -19.46 2.94 9.55
CA PRO A 221 -18.11 2.74 10.06
C PRO A 221 -17.96 1.48 10.93
N GLU A 222 -19.06 0.88 11.40
CA GLU A 222 -19.03 -0.40 12.13
C GLU A 222 -18.80 -1.62 11.23
N GLU A 223 -19.05 -1.47 9.92
CA GLU A 223 -18.79 -2.52 8.93
C GLU A 223 -17.41 -2.39 8.29
N ALA A 224 -16.71 -1.29 8.56
CA ALA A 224 -15.41 -1.01 7.98
C ALA A 224 -14.31 -1.89 8.56
N LEU A 225 -13.42 -2.33 7.68
CA LEU A 225 -12.21 -3.04 8.06
C LEU A 225 -11.02 -2.10 8.15
N VAL A 226 -11.03 -1.02 7.39
CA VAL A 226 -10.04 0.07 7.45
C VAL A 226 -10.69 1.44 7.27
N TYR A 227 -9.99 2.48 7.72
CA TYR A 227 -10.45 3.87 7.68
C TYR A 227 -9.46 4.75 6.91
N LEU A 228 -9.93 5.40 5.84
CA LEU A 228 -9.12 6.35 5.07
C LEU A 228 -9.06 7.70 5.79
N LEU A 229 -7.84 8.21 5.97
CA LEU A 229 -7.53 9.59 6.34
C LEU A 229 -7.29 10.39 5.03
N PRO A 230 -8.29 11.14 4.53
CA PRO A 230 -8.32 11.69 3.17
C PRO A 230 -7.53 13.00 3.02
N PHE A 231 -6.42 13.16 3.75
CA PHE A 231 -5.54 14.31 3.57
C PHE A 231 -4.51 14.05 2.48
N SER A 232 -4.19 15.08 1.69
CA SER A 232 -3.18 15.02 0.63
C SER A 232 -1.94 15.79 1.05
N VAL A 233 -0.83 15.07 1.22
CA VAL A 233 0.47 15.69 1.51
C VAL A 233 0.90 16.59 0.34
N VAL A 234 0.61 16.20 -0.91
CA VAL A 234 0.92 17.02 -2.09
C VAL A 234 0.17 18.36 -2.04
N MET A 235 -1.11 18.36 -1.66
CA MET A 235 -1.88 19.59 -1.50
C MET A 235 -1.39 20.41 -0.31
N MET A 236 -1.01 19.77 0.79
CA MET A 236 -0.38 20.48 1.92
C MET A 236 0.93 21.15 1.51
N VAL A 237 1.79 20.49 0.72
CA VAL A 237 3.00 21.13 0.19
C VAL A 237 2.63 22.31 -0.69
N GLN A 238 1.68 22.16 -1.61
CA GLN A 238 1.31 23.23 -2.53
C GLN A 238 0.75 24.48 -1.82
N TYR A 239 -0.01 24.30 -0.74
CA TYR A 239 -0.75 25.39 -0.10
C TYR A 239 -0.15 25.89 1.23
N LEU A 240 0.64 25.07 1.92
CA LEU A 240 1.18 25.39 3.26
C LEU A 240 2.70 25.56 3.27
N TYR A 241 3.44 25.00 2.31
CA TYR A 241 4.90 25.11 2.30
C TYR A 241 5.35 26.52 1.88
N VAL A 242 6.26 27.10 2.65
CA VAL A 242 6.91 28.36 2.31
C VAL A 242 8.24 28.06 1.60
N PRO A 243 8.42 28.49 0.32
CA PRO A 243 9.63 28.20 -0.43
C PRO A 243 10.90 28.65 0.31
N GLY A 244 11.87 27.74 0.44
CA GLY A 244 13.15 28.00 1.13
C GLY A 244 13.11 27.77 2.64
N ALA A 245 11.95 27.47 3.23
CA ALA A 245 11.87 27.02 4.61
C ALA A 245 12.51 25.63 4.75
N ARG A 246 13.29 25.44 5.83
CA ARG A 246 13.89 24.13 6.18
C ARG A 246 12.90 23.23 6.92
N GLU A 247 11.89 23.84 7.53
CA GLU A 247 10.88 23.20 8.37
C GLU A 247 9.54 23.15 7.64
N ILE A 248 8.74 22.15 7.98
CA ILE A 248 7.41 21.92 7.39
C ILE A 248 6.32 21.91 8.48
N HIS A 249 6.53 22.67 9.56
CA HIS A 249 5.67 22.69 10.74
C HIS A 249 4.19 22.94 10.44
N ALA A 250 3.87 23.78 9.45
CA ALA A 250 2.48 23.98 9.05
C ALA A 250 1.82 22.67 8.57
N ILE A 251 2.55 21.84 7.82
CA ILE A 251 2.09 20.53 7.33
C ILE A 251 1.98 19.55 8.51
N GLU A 252 3.01 19.48 9.35
CA GLU A 252 3.06 18.60 10.53
C GLU A 252 1.91 18.91 11.51
N ASN A 253 1.70 20.18 11.83
CA ASN A 253 0.63 20.63 12.72
C ASN A 253 -0.76 20.35 12.12
N THR A 254 -0.95 20.57 10.81
CA THR A 254 -2.24 20.28 10.16
C THR A 254 -2.61 18.80 10.29
N VAL A 255 -1.64 17.89 10.15
CA VAL A 255 -1.87 16.46 10.34
C VAL A 255 -2.12 16.12 11.81
N ALA A 256 -1.36 16.69 12.74
CA ALA A 256 -1.57 16.48 14.17
C ALA A 256 -2.96 16.94 14.62
N ASP A 257 -3.38 18.13 14.21
CA ASP A 257 -4.70 18.69 14.50
C ASP A 257 -5.81 17.84 13.89
N TYR A 258 -5.64 17.37 12.65
CA TYR A 258 -6.59 16.48 12.01
C TYR A 258 -6.79 15.18 12.78
N ILE A 259 -5.69 14.52 13.17
CA ILE A 259 -5.75 13.29 13.95
C ILE A 259 -6.38 13.54 15.32
N ASN A 260 -6.12 14.69 15.95
CA ASN A 260 -6.77 15.07 17.19
C ASN A 260 -8.31 15.14 17.02
N VAL A 261 -8.79 15.80 15.96
CA VAL A 261 -10.23 15.85 15.63
C VAL A 261 -10.81 14.44 15.42
N ILE A 262 -10.14 13.59 14.63
CA ILE A 262 -10.59 12.22 14.39
C ILE A 262 -10.65 11.42 15.69
N SER A 263 -9.63 11.51 16.54
CA SER A 263 -9.55 10.78 17.81
C SER A 263 -10.62 11.20 18.83
N GLN A 264 -11.05 12.46 18.81
CA GLN A 264 -12.09 12.98 19.71
C GLN A 264 -13.49 12.64 19.22
N ASN A 265 -13.71 12.67 17.90
CA ASN A 265 -15.04 12.50 17.32
C ASN A 265 -15.38 11.03 17.01
N HIS A 266 -14.37 10.18 16.81
CA HIS A 266 -14.57 8.81 16.35
C HIS A 266 -13.87 7.79 17.23
N ARG A 267 -14.66 6.88 17.83
CA ARG A 267 -14.14 5.81 18.68
C ARG A 267 -13.14 4.88 17.99
N PHE A 268 -13.24 4.74 16.68
CA PHE A 268 -12.47 3.77 15.89
C PHE A 268 -10.96 4.04 15.90
N TRP A 269 -10.56 5.32 15.91
CA TRP A 269 -9.14 5.67 16.07
C TRP A 269 -8.58 5.18 17.39
N ASN A 270 -9.28 5.44 18.49
CA ASN A 270 -8.81 5.06 19.83
C ASN A 270 -8.84 3.53 20.04
N ARG A 271 -9.82 2.84 19.44
CA ARG A 271 -9.94 1.37 19.48
C ARG A 271 -8.70 0.66 18.94
N SER A 272 -8.20 1.11 17.78
CA SER A 272 -7.05 0.48 17.13
C SER A 272 -5.73 1.21 17.37
N GLN A 273 -5.77 2.36 18.06
CA GLN A 273 -4.68 3.33 18.11
C GLN A 273 -4.15 3.67 16.70
N GLY A 274 -5.05 3.76 15.72
CA GLY A 274 -4.74 4.04 14.33
C GLY A 274 -4.30 2.82 13.49
N SER A 275 -4.25 1.60 14.03
CA SER A 275 -3.69 0.43 13.31
C SER A 275 -4.53 -0.04 12.11
N ASP A 276 -5.83 0.27 12.08
CA ASP A 276 -6.73 0.04 10.94
C ASP A 276 -6.98 1.33 10.12
N HIS A 277 -6.21 2.38 10.36
CA HIS A 277 -6.26 3.64 9.62
C HIS A 277 -5.16 3.69 8.57
N PHE A 278 -5.46 4.32 7.45
CA PHE A 278 -4.47 4.50 6.39
C PHE A 278 -4.49 5.89 5.77
N MET A 279 -3.33 6.29 5.28
CA MET A 279 -3.11 7.53 4.52
C MET A 279 -2.42 7.21 3.20
N VAL A 280 -2.53 8.13 2.24
CA VAL A 280 -1.91 8.00 0.91
C VAL A 280 -1.00 9.19 0.67
N SER A 281 0.25 8.95 0.26
CA SER A 281 1.14 10.02 -0.17
C SER A 281 2.11 9.59 -1.27
N CYS A 282 2.24 10.42 -2.30
CA CYS A 282 3.30 10.31 -3.30
C CYS A 282 4.35 11.41 -3.26
N HIS A 283 4.31 12.28 -2.26
CA HIS A 283 5.37 13.25 -2.03
C HIS A 283 6.50 12.62 -1.21
N ASP A 284 7.73 13.05 -1.45
CA ASP A 284 8.92 12.61 -0.70
C ASP A 284 8.83 12.90 0.82
N TRP A 285 8.00 13.86 1.22
CA TRP A 285 7.74 14.22 2.63
C TRP A 285 6.68 13.37 3.31
N GLY A 286 5.99 12.48 2.60
CA GLY A 286 4.98 11.57 3.18
C GLY A 286 5.45 10.87 4.47
N PRO A 287 6.65 10.24 4.51
CA PRO A 287 7.20 9.67 5.74
C PRO A 287 7.33 10.71 6.87
N ARG A 288 7.95 11.86 6.58
CA ARG A 288 8.22 12.93 7.56
C ARG A 288 6.93 13.52 8.13
N THR A 289 5.92 13.75 7.28
CA THR A 289 4.63 14.32 7.70
C THR A 289 3.94 13.47 8.77
N THR A 290 4.14 12.16 8.77
CA THR A 290 3.55 11.27 9.80
C THR A 290 4.34 11.22 11.11
N PHE A 291 5.63 11.61 11.11
CA PHE A 291 6.56 11.41 12.23
C PHE A 291 6.12 12.08 13.54
N HIS A 292 5.49 13.25 13.44
CA HIS A 292 5.05 14.04 14.60
C HIS A 292 3.80 13.50 15.29
N VAL A 293 3.15 12.48 14.72
CA VAL A 293 1.99 11.82 15.31
C VAL A 293 2.36 10.35 15.56
N PRO A 294 2.81 9.97 16.78
CA PRO A 294 3.41 8.67 17.03
C PRO A 294 2.57 7.47 16.58
N ASN A 295 1.26 7.49 16.83
CA ASN A 295 0.36 6.41 16.42
C ASN A 295 0.17 6.35 14.89
N LEU A 296 0.15 7.50 14.21
CA LEU A 296 0.09 7.54 12.74
C LEU A 296 1.37 6.99 12.11
N PHE A 297 2.54 7.31 12.69
CA PHE A 297 3.83 6.82 12.20
C PHE A 297 4.01 5.32 12.49
N ASN A 298 3.79 4.91 13.74
CA ASN A 298 4.12 3.56 14.23
C ASN A 298 3.05 2.51 13.92
N ASN A 299 1.76 2.88 13.96
CA ASN A 299 0.66 1.91 13.92
C ASN A 299 -0.10 1.94 12.60
N SER A 300 -0.42 3.13 12.08
CA SER A 300 -1.24 3.26 10.87
C SER A 300 -0.55 2.76 9.60
N ILE A 301 -1.37 2.34 8.64
CA ILE A 301 -0.92 1.88 7.33
C ILE A 301 -0.57 3.11 6.48
N ARG A 302 0.71 3.31 6.17
CA ARG A 302 1.10 4.42 5.29
C ARG A 302 1.28 3.90 3.87
N VAL A 303 0.49 4.42 2.94
CA VAL A 303 0.59 4.10 1.52
C VAL A 303 1.46 5.15 0.85
N LEU A 304 2.74 4.83 0.60
CA LEU A 304 3.79 5.80 0.29
C LEU A 304 4.46 5.50 -1.05
N CYS A 305 4.66 6.53 -1.91
CA CYS A 305 5.58 6.40 -3.04
C CYS A 305 7.03 6.25 -2.52
N ASN A 306 7.45 7.12 -1.59
CA ASN A 306 8.78 7.05 -0.93
C ASN A 306 8.85 5.87 0.06
N ALA A 307 8.95 4.65 -0.49
CA ALA A 307 9.00 3.40 0.26
C ALA A 307 10.44 3.00 0.64
N ASN A 308 11.12 3.87 1.40
CA ASN A 308 12.51 3.67 1.83
C ASN A 308 12.60 3.17 3.28
N THR A 309 13.15 1.97 3.48
CA THR A 309 13.31 1.40 4.83
C THR A 309 14.25 2.20 5.73
N SER A 310 15.22 2.93 5.18
CA SER A 310 16.10 3.79 5.99
C SER A 310 15.41 5.07 6.47
N GLU A 311 14.26 5.43 5.90
CA GLU A 311 13.45 6.61 6.28
C GLU A 311 12.20 6.20 7.08
N GLY A 312 12.23 4.99 7.66
CA GLY A 312 11.19 4.49 8.54
C GLY A 312 10.04 3.78 7.83
N PHE A 313 10.11 3.52 6.52
CA PHE A 313 9.15 2.64 5.84
C PHE A 313 9.26 1.21 6.39
N ASN A 314 8.15 0.65 6.83
CA ASN A 314 8.08 -0.71 7.36
C ASN A 314 7.25 -1.61 6.42
N PRO A 315 7.85 -2.55 5.67
CA PRO A 315 7.14 -3.41 4.72
C PRO A 315 6.00 -4.25 5.33
N SER A 316 6.07 -4.58 6.63
CA SER A 316 5.02 -5.37 7.29
C SER A 316 3.75 -4.58 7.59
N LYS A 317 3.83 -3.24 7.60
CA LYS A 317 2.79 -2.30 8.01
C LYS A 317 2.41 -1.30 6.91
N ASP A 318 3.38 -0.82 6.17
CA ASP A 318 3.21 0.19 5.13
C ASP A 318 3.03 -0.46 3.75
N VAL A 319 2.57 0.33 2.79
CA VAL A 319 2.29 -0.09 1.42
C VAL A 319 3.11 0.76 0.46
N SER A 320 3.90 0.11 -0.41
CA SER A 320 4.64 0.80 -1.48
C SER A 320 3.68 1.15 -2.62
N LEU A 321 3.46 2.46 -2.83
CA LEU A 321 2.61 3.00 -3.89
C LEU A 321 3.45 3.19 -5.18
N PRO A 322 3.00 2.70 -6.34
CA PRO A 322 3.66 3.01 -7.61
C PRO A 322 3.55 4.50 -7.90
N GLU A 323 4.67 5.11 -8.24
CA GLU A 323 4.70 6.46 -8.79
C GLU A 323 4.44 6.36 -10.30
N ILE A 324 3.35 6.96 -10.78
CA ILE A 324 2.99 6.96 -12.20
C ILE A 324 2.92 8.40 -12.67
N ASN A 325 3.72 8.73 -13.68
CA ASN A 325 3.76 10.08 -14.25
C ASN A 325 2.71 10.24 -15.35
N LEU A 326 1.52 10.71 -14.99
CA LEU A 326 0.48 11.06 -15.96
C LEU A 326 0.61 12.53 -16.37
N LEU A 327 1.50 12.83 -17.32
CA LEU A 327 1.85 14.21 -17.73
C LEU A 327 0.63 15.14 -17.89
N THR A 328 -0.39 14.68 -18.61
CA THR A 328 -1.64 15.42 -18.88
C THR A 328 -2.85 14.87 -18.12
N GLY A 329 -2.69 13.75 -17.39
CA GLY A 329 -3.80 12.96 -16.84
C GLY A 329 -4.36 11.91 -17.82
N GLU A 330 -3.88 11.85 -19.06
CA GLU A 330 -4.28 10.84 -20.04
C GLU A 330 -3.72 9.45 -19.68
N ILE A 331 -4.57 8.43 -19.80
CA ILE A 331 -4.28 7.04 -19.44
C ILE A 331 -4.28 6.09 -20.64
N THR A 332 -4.44 6.62 -21.86
CA THR A 332 -4.42 5.84 -23.11
C THR A 332 -3.01 5.71 -23.65
N GLY A 333 -2.72 4.61 -24.36
CA GLY A 333 -1.44 4.43 -25.05
C GLY A 333 -0.19 4.31 -24.14
N LEU A 334 -0.38 4.16 -22.83
CA LEU A 334 0.70 4.03 -21.86
C LEU A 334 1.53 2.77 -22.12
N VAL A 335 0.87 1.66 -22.43
CA VAL A 335 1.50 0.36 -22.61
C VAL A 335 1.87 0.10 -24.07
N GLY A 336 3.03 -0.51 -24.26
CA GLY A 336 3.45 -1.08 -25.53
C GLY A 336 4.92 -0.87 -25.80
N GLY A 337 5.47 -1.74 -26.64
CA GLY A 337 6.86 -1.67 -27.04
C GLY A 337 7.12 -2.57 -28.24
N PRO A 338 8.24 -2.34 -28.94
CA PRO A 338 8.66 -3.21 -30.02
C PRO A 338 9.10 -4.56 -29.46
N SER A 339 9.12 -5.58 -30.33
CA SER A 339 9.62 -6.91 -29.99
C SER A 339 11.06 -6.86 -29.45
N PRO A 340 11.49 -7.84 -28.63
CA PRO A 340 12.85 -7.89 -28.08
C PRO A 340 13.97 -7.72 -29.12
N SER A 341 13.78 -8.22 -30.35
CA SER A 341 14.74 -8.11 -31.46
C SER A 341 14.92 -6.69 -32.01
N LYS A 342 13.98 -5.77 -31.75
CA LYS A 342 13.97 -4.39 -32.24
C LYS A 342 14.46 -3.39 -31.19
N ARG A 343 15.15 -3.87 -30.15
CA ARG A 343 15.68 -3.09 -29.03
C ARG A 343 17.21 -3.05 -29.07
N PRO A 344 17.81 -2.16 -29.86
CA PRO A 344 19.27 -2.13 -30.07
C PRO A 344 20.05 -1.58 -28.88
N ILE A 345 19.42 -0.81 -27.99
CA ILE A 345 20.11 -0.19 -26.85
C ILE A 345 20.15 -1.19 -25.70
N LEU A 346 21.33 -1.44 -25.13
CA LEU A 346 21.45 -2.34 -23.98
C LEU A 346 20.76 -1.72 -22.76
N ALA A 347 21.18 -0.53 -22.35
CA ALA A 347 20.65 0.15 -21.18
C ALA A 347 20.45 1.63 -21.43
N PHE A 348 19.40 2.21 -20.84
CA PHE A 348 19.08 3.63 -21.01
C PHE A 348 18.69 4.31 -19.70
N PHE A 349 19.14 5.55 -19.54
CA PHE A 349 18.67 6.50 -18.54
C PHE A 349 18.61 7.93 -19.12
N ALA A 350 17.57 8.67 -18.76
CA ALA A 350 17.56 10.12 -18.88
C ALA A 350 16.92 10.78 -17.65
N GLY A 351 17.60 11.78 -17.08
CA GLY A 351 17.08 12.49 -15.91
C GLY A 351 18.05 13.48 -15.28
N ARG A 352 17.50 14.56 -14.74
CA ARG A 352 18.27 15.60 -14.04
C ARG A 352 19.04 15.04 -12.84
N LEU A 353 20.15 15.72 -12.52
CA LEU A 353 20.94 15.48 -11.31
C LEU A 353 20.07 15.77 -10.08
N HIS A 354 19.68 14.68 -9.40
CA HIS A 354 18.74 14.71 -8.29
C HIS A 354 19.03 13.49 -7.42
N GLY A 355 19.53 13.73 -6.20
CA GLY A 355 20.04 12.66 -5.33
C GLY A 355 21.46 12.18 -5.67
N HIS A 356 22.10 11.56 -4.69
CA HIS A 356 23.50 11.11 -4.76
C HIS A 356 23.70 10.00 -5.81
N ILE A 357 22.77 9.05 -5.91
CA ILE A 357 22.91 7.90 -6.83
C ILE A 357 22.85 8.34 -8.30
N ARG A 358 22.02 9.34 -8.65
CA ARG A 358 22.01 9.90 -10.02
C ARG A 358 23.30 10.66 -10.33
N TYR A 359 23.88 11.34 -9.35
CA TYR A 359 25.20 11.96 -9.52
C TYR A 359 26.24 10.91 -9.89
N LEU A 360 26.34 9.81 -9.11
CA LEU A 360 27.26 8.71 -9.41
C LEU A 360 26.99 8.10 -10.79
N LEU A 361 25.73 7.85 -11.16
CA LEU A 361 25.39 7.28 -12.46
C LEU A 361 25.81 8.21 -13.62
N LEU A 362 25.50 9.51 -13.51
CA LEU A 362 25.85 10.50 -14.53
C LEU A 362 27.37 10.66 -14.64
N GLU A 363 28.07 10.74 -13.50
CA GLU A 363 29.53 10.82 -13.48
C GLU A 363 30.15 9.61 -14.18
N GLN A 364 29.64 8.40 -13.95
CA GLN A 364 30.21 7.17 -14.51
C GLN A 364 29.85 6.94 -15.98
N TRP A 365 28.63 7.25 -16.41
CA TRP A 365 28.11 6.77 -17.71
C TRP A 365 27.63 7.85 -18.69
N LYS A 366 27.45 9.11 -18.26
CA LYS A 366 26.89 10.16 -19.14
C LYS A 366 27.73 10.28 -20.41
N GLU A 367 27.12 9.97 -21.55
CA GLU A 367 27.73 10.09 -22.89
C GLU A 367 29.07 9.34 -23.05
N LYS A 368 29.29 8.26 -22.28
CA LYS A 368 30.57 7.51 -22.25
C LYS A 368 30.55 6.15 -22.96
N ASP A 369 29.38 5.62 -23.30
CA ASP A 369 29.23 4.30 -23.92
C ASP A 369 28.07 4.26 -24.91
N ASN A 370 28.22 3.51 -26.01
CA ASN A 370 27.20 3.42 -27.07
C ASN A 370 26.06 2.46 -26.71
N ASP A 371 26.31 1.46 -25.86
CA ASP A 371 25.33 0.46 -25.44
C ASP A 371 24.59 0.88 -24.17
N VAL A 372 25.31 1.55 -23.24
CA VAL A 372 24.76 2.11 -22.00
C VAL A 372 24.61 3.62 -22.15
N GLN A 373 23.42 4.05 -22.55
CA GLN A 373 23.14 5.43 -22.92
C GLN A 373 22.53 6.20 -21.74
N VAL A 374 23.30 7.13 -21.18
CA VAL A 374 22.91 7.90 -19.99
C VAL A 374 22.98 9.40 -20.31
N TYR A 375 21.90 10.12 -19.99
CA TYR A 375 21.76 11.56 -20.23
C TYR A 375 21.22 12.29 -19.00
N ASP A 376 21.67 13.51 -18.75
CA ASP A 376 21.03 14.43 -17.80
C ASP A 376 19.86 15.20 -18.45
N SER A 377 20.00 15.53 -19.73
CA SER A 377 18.95 15.99 -20.62
C SER A 377 19.10 15.33 -21.99
N LEU A 378 17.99 14.86 -22.55
CA LEU A 378 18.03 14.31 -23.91
C LEU A 378 18.38 15.38 -24.94
N PRO A 379 19.09 15.01 -26.02
CA PRO A 379 19.29 15.90 -27.16
C PRO A 379 17.96 16.36 -27.78
N LYS A 380 17.95 17.55 -28.36
CA LYS A 380 16.77 18.11 -29.02
C LYS A 380 16.27 17.16 -30.12
N GLY A 381 14.97 16.86 -30.13
CA GLY A 381 14.34 15.97 -31.11
C GLY A 381 14.38 14.49 -30.76
N VAL A 382 15.09 14.09 -29.68
CA VAL A 382 15.09 12.70 -29.20
C VAL A 382 13.91 12.47 -28.25
N SER A 383 13.04 11.52 -28.59
CA SER A 383 11.89 11.16 -27.76
C SER A 383 12.29 10.23 -26.62
N TYR A 384 12.04 10.65 -25.37
CA TYR A 384 12.25 9.84 -24.16
C TYR A 384 11.53 8.48 -24.24
N GLN A 385 10.26 8.49 -24.63
CA GLN A 385 9.45 7.27 -24.76
C GLN A 385 10.00 6.33 -25.85
N ALA A 386 10.52 6.88 -26.95
CA ALA A 386 11.17 6.08 -27.98
C ALA A 386 12.46 5.43 -27.48
N MET A 387 13.25 6.13 -26.65
CA MET A 387 14.47 5.59 -26.06
C MET A 387 14.17 4.44 -25.09
N LEU A 388 13.19 4.60 -24.20
CA LEU A 388 12.72 3.51 -23.32
C LEU A 388 12.29 2.28 -24.14
N ARG A 389 11.47 2.48 -25.18
CA ARG A 389 10.97 1.40 -26.04
C ARG A 389 12.06 0.73 -26.88
N ARG A 390 13.15 1.41 -27.21
CA ARG A 390 14.30 0.86 -27.95
C ARG A 390 15.34 0.20 -27.04
N SER A 391 15.15 0.26 -25.72
CA SER A 391 16.09 -0.26 -24.73
C SER A 391 15.68 -1.63 -24.21
N ARG A 392 16.67 -2.48 -23.95
CA ARG A 392 16.48 -3.80 -23.33
C ARG A 392 16.29 -3.67 -21.83
N PHE A 393 17.11 -2.82 -21.20
CA PHE A 393 17.11 -2.52 -19.78
C PHE A 393 16.95 -1.01 -19.56
N CYS A 394 16.16 -0.62 -18.55
CA CYS A 394 15.91 0.78 -18.24
C CYS A 394 16.39 1.05 -16.81
N LEU A 395 17.38 1.94 -16.67
CA LEU A 395 17.96 2.22 -15.37
C LEU A 395 17.00 3.11 -14.56
N CYS A 396 16.76 2.71 -13.31
CA CYS A 396 15.88 3.37 -12.36
C CYS A 396 16.67 3.76 -11.11
N PRO A 397 17.62 4.72 -11.21
CA PRO A 397 18.32 5.25 -10.04
C PRO A 397 17.39 6.11 -9.18
N SER A 398 17.44 5.90 -7.86
CA SER A 398 16.72 6.74 -6.90
C SER A 398 17.16 8.21 -6.97
N GLY A 399 16.22 9.10 -6.64
CA GLY A 399 16.43 10.55 -6.53
C GLY A 399 16.79 10.97 -5.10
N PHE A 400 16.22 12.10 -4.64
CA PHE A 400 16.17 12.36 -3.19
C PHE A 400 15.25 11.38 -2.47
N GLU A 401 14.16 10.98 -3.12
CA GLU A 401 13.36 9.81 -2.72
C GLU A 401 13.74 8.56 -3.51
N VAL A 402 13.42 7.39 -2.96
CA VAL A 402 13.66 6.10 -3.63
C VAL A 402 12.68 5.80 -4.76
N ALA A 403 11.51 6.44 -4.75
CA ALA A 403 10.52 6.30 -5.80
C ALA A 403 11.04 6.91 -7.11
N SER A 404 10.65 6.30 -8.24
CA SER A 404 10.79 6.97 -9.53
C SER A 404 9.68 6.52 -10.47
N PRO A 405 9.07 7.44 -11.25
CA PRO A 405 8.08 7.05 -12.25
C PRO A 405 8.67 6.10 -13.30
N ARG A 406 9.99 6.16 -13.46
CA ARG A 406 10.78 5.33 -14.38
C ARG A 406 10.56 3.84 -14.18
N VAL A 407 10.30 3.40 -12.95
CA VAL A 407 10.04 1.99 -12.67
C VAL A 407 8.79 1.53 -13.42
N VAL A 408 7.71 2.31 -13.35
CA VAL A 408 6.47 2.00 -14.06
C VAL A 408 6.57 2.31 -15.56
N GLU A 409 7.25 3.39 -15.95
CA GLU A 409 7.50 3.71 -17.38
C GLU A 409 8.31 2.61 -18.09
N ALA A 410 9.27 2.00 -17.40
CA ALA A 410 10.03 0.84 -17.89
C ALA A 410 9.10 -0.37 -18.10
N ILE A 411 8.27 -0.68 -17.09
CA ILE A 411 7.27 -1.75 -17.18
C ILE A 411 6.35 -1.51 -18.38
N TYR A 412 5.76 -0.32 -18.51
CA TYR A 412 4.89 0.06 -19.63
C TYR A 412 5.55 -0.04 -20.99
N SER A 413 6.84 0.28 -21.08
CA SER A 413 7.63 0.20 -22.32
C SER A 413 8.14 -1.22 -22.63
N GLU A 414 7.75 -2.23 -21.87
CA GLU A 414 8.29 -3.60 -21.91
C GLU A 414 9.84 -3.63 -21.81
N CYS A 415 10.40 -2.65 -21.09
CA CYS A 415 11.83 -2.51 -20.81
C CYS A 415 12.12 -3.06 -19.41
N ILE A 416 13.11 -3.93 -19.27
CA ILE A 416 13.39 -4.56 -17.96
C ILE A 416 13.89 -3.49 -16.99
N PRO A 417 13.18 -3.24 -15.86
CA PRO A 417 13.62 -2.25 -14.88
C PRO A 417 14.95 -2.69 -14.23
N VAL A 418 15.89 -1.78 -14.12
CA VAL A 418 17.14 -1.95 -13.37
C VAL A 418 17.11 -1.02 -12.17
N LEU A 419 16.80 -1.56 -11.00
CA LEU A 419 16.67 -0.81 -9.76
C LEU A 419 18.06 -0.51 -9.20
N ILE A 420 18.36 0.77 -9.01
CA ILE A 420 19.62 1.26 -8.43
C ILE A 420 19.26 2.16 -7.25
N SER A 421 19.16 1.56 -6.07
CA SER A 421 18.64 2.24 -4.87
C SER A 421 19.00 1.45 -3.62
N ASP A 422 19.25 2.15 -2.51
CA ASP A 422 19.33 1.55 -1.18
C ASP A 422 17.97 1.63 -0.49
N GLY A 423 17.60 0.60 0.26
CA GLY A 423 16.38 0.58 1.09
C GLY A 423 15.03 0.62 0.35
N TYR A 424 15.00 0.69 -0.99
CA TYR A 424 13.75 0.74 -1.74
C TYR A 424 12.99 -0.59 -1.71
N ILE A 425 11.69 -0.50 -1.41
CA ILE A 425 10.75 -1.61 -1.49
C ILE A 425 9.84 -1.39 -2.70
N PRO A 426 10.03 -2.13 -3.80
CA PRO A 426 9.23 -1.93 -5.01
C PRO A 426 7.73 -2.19 -4.76
N PRO A 427 6.82 -1.53 -5.49
CA PRO A 427 5.39 -1.72 -5.35
C PRO A 427 4.96 -3.17 -5.53
N LEU A 428 3.92 -3.58 -4.81
CA LEU A 428 3.36 -4.93 -4.89
C LEU A 428 4.35 -6.05 -4.52
N SER A 429 5.42 -5.75 -3.78
CA SER A 429 6.43 -6.73 -3.37
C SER A 429 5.88 -7.87 -2.51
N ASP A 430 4.70 -7.72 -1.89
CA ASP A 430 4.03 -8.80 -1.15
C ASP A 430 3.57 -9.93 -2.06
N VAL A 431 3.21 -9.60 -3.31
CA VAL A 431 2.60 -10.54 -4.26
C VAL A 431 3.50 -10.82 -5.46
N LEU A 432 4.25 -9.83 -5.94
CA LEU A 432 5.16 -9.95 -7.09
C LEU A 432 6.58 -10.30 -6.65
N ASP A 433 7.19 -11.28 -7.32
CA ASP A 433 8.61 -11.55 -7.23
C ASP A 433 9.37 -10.74 -8.29
N TRP A 434 9.80 -9.54 -7.87
CA TRP A 434 10.56 -8.60 -8.70
C TRP A 434 11.84 -9.21 -9.28
N LYS A 435 12.50 -10.15 -8.60
CA LYS A 435 13.72 -10.81 -9.09
C LYS A 435 13.49 -11.55 -10.41
N THR A 436 12.24 -11.90 -10.71
CA THR A 436 11.91 -12.63 -11.94
C THR A 436 11.81 -11.76 -13.18
N PHE A 437 11.64 -10.44 -13.03
CA PHE A 437 11.38 -9.50 -14.14
C PHE A 437 12.13 -8.16 -14.03
N SER A 438 12.93 -7.92 -12.99
CA SER A 438 13.82 -6.78 -12.86
C SER A 438 15.25 -7.21 -12.57
N VAL A 439 16.19 -6.28 -12.69
CA VAL A 439 17.58 -6.42 -12.23
C VAL A 439 17.78 -5.46 -11.06
N ARG A 440 18.45 -5.88 -10.01
CA ARG A 440 18.92 -5.00 -8.94
C ARG A 440 20.42 -4.80 -9.11
N VAL A 441 20.87 -3.55 -9.08
CA VAL A 441 22.30 -3.20 -9.08
C VAL A 441 22.55 -2.35 -7.84
N ASP A 442 23.48 -2.81 -7.00
CA ASP A 442 23.87 -2.06 -5.81
C ASP A 442 24.63 -0.78 -6.22
N VAL A 443 24.57 0.26 -5.39
CA VAL A 443 25.17 1.57 -5.70
C VAL A 443 26.68 1.46 -5.98
N LYS A 444 27.38 0.61 -5.22
CA LYS A 444 28.82 0.32 -5.42
C LYS A 444 29.14 -0.30 -6.78
N ASP A 445 28.14 -0.92 -7.43
CA ASP A 445 28.29 -1.63 -8.70
C ASP A 445 27.83 -0.81 -9.92
N ILE A 446 27.58 0.49 -9.75
CA ILE A 446 27.23 1.40 -10.86
C ILE A 446 28.27 1.32 -11.99
N ALA A 447 29.57 1.30 -11.67
CA ALA A 447 30.63 1.18 -12.69
C ALA A 447 30.58 -0.16 -13.45
N ASN A 448 29.94 -1.19 -12.90
CA ASN A 448 29.85 -2.54 -13.47
C ASN A 448 28.55 -2.80 -14.23
N ILE A 449 27.66 -1.81 -14.41
CA ILE A 449 26.33 -1.97 -15.03
C ILE A 449 26.41 -2.72 -16.36
N LYS A 450 27.29 -2.31 -17.28
CA LYS A 450 27.42 -2.98 -18.59
C LYS A 450 27.78 -4.46 -18.45
N LYS A 451 28.75 -4.79 -17.58
CA LYS A 451 29.19 -6.16 -17.31
C LYS A 451 28.05 -7.00 -16.73
N ILE A 452 27.32 -6.47 -15.76
CA ILE A 452 26.16 -7.14 -15.12
C ILE A 452 25.09 -7.43 -16.16
N LEU A 453 24.68 -6.43 -16.94
CA LEU A 453 23.60 -6.59 -17.91
C LEU A 453 23.98 -7.50 -19.09
N MET A 454 25.23 -7.47 -19.54
CA MET A 454 25.75 -8.37 -20.58
C MET A 454 25.89 -9.82 -20.10
N SER A 455 26.03 -10.06 -18.78
CA SER A 455 26.06 -11.43 -18.23
C SER A 455 24.70 -12.15 -18.32
N ILE A 456 23.61 -11.39 -18.52
CA ILE A 456 22.27 -11.95 -18.66
C ILE A 456 22.13 -12.57 -20.06
N SER A 457 22.06 -13.90 -20.11
CA SER A 457 21.88 -14.62 -21.36
C SER A 457 20.64 -14.16 -22.13
N GLN A 458 20.67 -14.29 -23.46
CA GLN A 458 19.54 -13.95 -24.31
C GLN A 458 18.25 -14.70 -23.91
N ARG A 459 18.37 -15.98 -23.50
CA ARG A 459 17.23 -16.77 -23.01
C ARG A 459 16.64 -16.16 -21.74
N GLN A 460 17.48 -15.74 -20.79
CA GLN A 460 17.02 -15.12 -19.56
C GLN A 460 16.39 -13.75 -19.82
N TYR A 461 17.00 -12.92 -20.68
CA TYR A 461 16.44 -11.65 -21.12
C TYR A 461 15.03 -11.81 -21.70
N LEU A 462 14.83 -12.77 -22.62
CA LEU A 462 13.51 -13.05 -23.20
C LEU A 462 12.47 -13.51 -22.17
N ARG A 463 12.89 -14.30 -21.16
CA ARG A 463 12.01 -14.69 -20.04
C ARG A 463 11.59 -13.47 -19.22
N MET A 464 12.54 -12.60 -18.85
CA MET A 464 12.28 -11.40 -18.08
C MET A 464 11.35 -10.44 -18.86
N HIS A 465 11.59 -10.22 -20.16
CA HIS A 465 10.71 -9.39 -21.00
C HIS A 465 9.26 -9.90 -21.03
N ARG A 466 9.03 -11.22 -21.17
CA ARG A 466 7.66 -11.79 -21.12
C ARG A 466 7.01 -11.56 -19.76
N ARG A 467 7.78 -11.64 -18.68
CA ARG A 467 7.30 -11.42 -17.31
C ARG A 467 6.99 -9.95 -17.04
N VAL A 468 7.81 -9.01 -17.53
CA VAL A 468 7.49 -7.56 -17.51
C VAL A 468 6.14 -7.32 -18.18
N LYS A 469 5.93 -7.89 -19.37
CA LYS A 469 4.65 -7.80 -20.07
C LYS A 469 3.49 -8.42 -19.29
N GLN A 470 3.74 -9.54 -18.59
CA GLN A 470 2.73 -10.18 -17.76
C GLN A 470 2.31 -9.30 -16.57
N VAL A 471 3.26 -8.66 -15.88
CA VAL A 471 2.95 -7.85 -14.68
C VAL A 471 2.38 -6.47 -15.03
N GLN A 472 2.52 -5.98 -16.26
CA GLN A 472 1.99 -4.68 -16.71
C GLN A 472 0.56 -4.42 -16.27
N ARG A 473 -0.33 -5.42 -16.34
CA ARG A 473 -1.74 -5.27 -15.94
C ARG A 473 -1.93 -4.70 -14.54
N HIS A 474 -1.05 -5.05 -13.60
CA HIS A 474 -1.13 -4.66 -12.20
C HIS A 474 -0.68 -3.21 -11.94
N PHE A 475 -0.12 -2.56 -12.96
CA PHE A 475 0.32 -1.17 -12.88
C PHE A 475 -0.56 -0.23 -13.72
N VAL A 476 -1.40 -0.77 -14.62
CA VAL A 476 -2.25 0.03 -15.50
C VAL A 476 -3.40 0.68 -14.73
N MET A 477 -3.59 1.98 -14.94
CA MET A 477 -4.79 2.70 -14.55
C MET A 477 -5.85 2.61 -15.65
N ASN A 478 -7.09 2.29 -15.27
CA ASN A 478 -8.23 2.30 -16.17
C ASN A 478 -9.16 3.49 -15.86
N PRO A 479 -10.00 3.94 -16.82
CA PRO A 479 -11.02 4.96 -16.57
C PRO A 479 -12.03 4.53 -15.48
N SER A 480 -12.33 3.23 -15.44
CA SER A 480 -13.05 2.59 -14.35
C SER A 480 -12.20 1.42 -13.85
N PRO A 481 -12.03 1.24 -12.53
CA PRO A 481 -11.20 0.16 -12.00
C PRO A 481 -11.62 -1.21 -12.56
N LYS A 482 -10.64 -1.99 -13.00
CA LYS A 482 -10.80 -3.37 -13.47
C LYS A 482 -10.11 -4.33 -12.50
N ARG A 483 -10.65 -5.54 -12.33
CA ARG A 483 -10.04 -6.53 -11.43
C ARG A 483 -8.54 -6.70 -11.77
N PHE A 484 -7.73 -6.81 -10.72
CA PHE A 484 -6.28 -6.93 -10.79
C PHE A 484 -5.51 -5.76 -11.44
N ASP A 485 -6.16 -4.62 -11.69
CA ASP A 485 -5.47 -3.40 -12.14
C ASP A 485 -4.79 -2.65 -11.00
N PHE A 486 -4.15 -1.51 -11.31
CA PHE A 486 -3.48 -0.68 -10.30
C PHE A 486 -4.34 -0.45 -9.05
N PHE A 487 -5.59 -0.03 -9.21
CA PHE A 487 -6.46 0.30 -8.09
C PHE A 487 -6.69 -0.91 -7.20
N HIS A 488 -7.13 -2.02 -7.80
CA HIS A 488 -7.43 -3.25 -7.05
C HIS A 488 -6.19 -3.83 -6.37
N MET A 489 -5.02 -3.72 -7.01
CA MET A 489 -3.76 -4.18 -6.42
C MET A 489 -3.31 -3.30 -5.25
N MET A 490 -3.60 -2.00 -5.27
CA MET A 490 -3.36 -1.12 -4.11
C MET A 490 -4.32 -1.41 -2.96
N ILE A 491 -5.62 -1.60 -3.25
CA ILE A 491 -6.61 -2.03 -2.25
C ILE A 491 -6.20 -3.38 -1.64
N HIS A 492 -5.74 -4.32 -2.46
CA HIS A 492 -5.23 -5.62 -1.98
C HIS A 492 -4.02 -5.48 -1.07
N SER A 493 -3.10 -4.58 -1.42
CA SER A 493 -1.96 -4.30 -0.56
C SER A 493 -2.43 -3.80 0.81
N ILE A 494 -3.37 -2.84 0.89
CA ILE A 494 -3.94 -2.35 2.16
C ILE A 494 -4.66 -3.46 2.93
N TRP A 495 -5.43 -4.30 2.24
CA TRP A 495 -6.10 -5.46 2.81
C TRP A 495 -5.14 -6.41 3.53
N LEU A 496 -3.97 -6.70 2.95
CA LEU A 496 -2.96 -7.53 3.61
C LEU A 496 -2.48 -6.95 4.94
N ARG A 497 -2.40 -5.62 5.07
CA ARG A 497 -1.96 -4.98 6.31
C ARG A 497 -3.03 -5.10 7.38
N ARG A 498 -4.31 -4.98 7.00
CA ARG A 498 -5.42 -5.25 7.91
C ARG A 498 -5.44 -6.71 8.37
N LEU A 499 -5.07 -7.65 7.52
CA LEU A 499 -4.90 -9.05 7.91
C LEU A 499 -3.73 -9.28 8.86
N ASN A 500 -2.72 -8.41 8.91
CA ASN A 500 -1.58 -8.57 9.84
C ASN A 500 -1.87 -8.12 11.27
N VAL A 501 -3.04 -7.51 11.53
CA VAL A 501 -3.39 -6.96 12.85
C VAL A 501 -4.71 -7.56 13.34
N GLN A 502 -4.77 -7.88 14.63
CA GLN A 502 -6.00 -8.21 15.34
C GLN A 502 -6.40 -6.99 16.19
N ILE A 503 -7.66 -6.55 16.06
CA ILE A 503 -8.19 -5.43 16.83
C ILE A 503 -9.14 -5.96 17.89
N GLU A 504 -9.01 -5.44 19.10
CA GLU A 504 -9.83 -5.80 20.26
C GLU A 504 -10.59 -4.56 20.76
N ASP A 505 -11.72 -4.78 21.44
CA ASP A 505 -12.58 -3.72 21.97
C ASP A 505 -12.03 -3.11 23.27
#